data_AF-A0A9N8H7P6-F1
#
_entry.id   AF-A0A9N8H7P6-F1
#
_cell.length_a   1.000
_cell.length_b   1.000
_cell.length_c   1.000
_cell.angle_alpha   90.00
_cell.angle_beta   90.00
_cell.angle_gamma   90.00
#
_symmetry.space_group_name_H-M   'P 1'
#
loop_
_entity.id
_entity.type
_entity.pdbx_description
1 polymer ?
#
loop_
_entity_poly.entity_id
_entity_poly.type
_entity_poly.pdbx_seq_one_letter_code
_entity_poly.pdbx_strand_id
1 'polypeptide(L)'
;MSIDPANTVDNAFSTFLTNYFVGGISGCALLMQCFFKQDPYLMAYFLLQSVGYSYAGIYHQFFTNPSDPAGKTIFLFSVGFTVLALPCLEFTLTENTRLRMCLAVPNVAVAFCVVAFEKTVFAALWCLGSFAVISVVYMVRREILRALGNATITIGFVVLGVFSGVFCQCYRNVVFPDRLVFNENGLFHIFVAVGLFLHMMAEAIDASNGTTTCAFGGCKQAPANEDGEDAVDESPEQYPPTASPY
;
A
#
# COMPACT_ATOMS: atom_id res chain seq x y z
N MET A 1 14.92 -27.59 -25.75
CA MET A 1 14.37 -26.30 -26.23
C MET A 1 15.21 -25.22 -25.58
N SER A 2 16.11 -24.57 -26.32
CA SER A 2 16.95 -23.50 -25.76
C SER A 2 16.08 -22.26 -25.58
N ILE A 3 15.94 -21.80 -24.34
CA ILE A 3 15.27 -20.53 -24.05
C ILE A 3 16.23 -19.44 -24.49
N ASP A 4 15.83 -18.67 -25.51
CA ASP A 4 16.60 -17.54 -26.02
C ASP A 4 16.67 -16.46 -24.91
N PRO A 5 17.86 -16.14 -24.37
CA PRO A 5 18.03 -15.13 -23.34
C PRO A 5 17.66 -13.72 -23.82
N ALA A 6 17.38 -13.52 -25.12
CA ALA A 6 16.87 -12.25 -25.65
C ALA A 6 15.40 -11.93 -25.26
N ASN A 7 14.66 -12.87 -24.66
CA ASN A 7 13.25 -12.69 -24.24
C ASN A 7 13.10 -12.53 -22.71
N THR A 8 13.83 -11.61 -22.08
CA THR A 8 13.75 -11.37 -20.63
C THR A 8 12.54 -10.54 -20.17
N VAL A 9 11.74 -9.99 -21.08
CA VAL A 9 10.55 -9.20 -20.73
C VAL A 9 9.30 -10.08 -20.76
N ASP A 10 8.62 -10.18 -19.62
CA ASP A 10 7.35 -10.88 -19.51
C ASP A 10 6.21 -10.04 -20.12
N ASN A 11 5.97 -10.23 -21.41
CA ASN A 11 4.88 -9.57 -22.14
C ASN A 11 3.61 -10.43 -22.20
N ALA A 12 3.47 -11.40 -21.27
CA ALA A 12 2.26 -12.22 -21.24
C ALA A 12 1.03 -11.32 -21.07
N PHE A 13 -0.05 -11.64 -21.78
CA PHE A 13 -1.32 -10.93 -21.66
C PHE A 13 -1.76 -10.78 -20.20
N SER A 14 -1.58 -11.84 -19.43
CA SER A 14 -1.87 -11.87 -18.00
C SER A 14 -1.10 -10.80 -17.21
N THR A 15 0.14 -10.52 -17.58
CA THR A 15 1.04 -9.66 -16.79
C THR A 15 0.66 -8.19 -16.88
N PHE A 16 0.43 -7.64 -18.08
CA PHE A 16 -0.04 -6.26 -18.17
C PHE A 16 -1.49 -6.13 -17.66
N LEU A 17 -2.33 -7.15 -17.87
CA LEU A 17 -3.71 -7.14 -17.37
C LEU A 17 -3.74 -7.09 -15.84
N THR A 18 -2.94 -7.90 -15.16
CA THR A 18 -2.88 -7.89 -13.70
C THR A 18 -2.29 -6.59 -13.15
N ASN A 19 -1.33 -5.98 -13.86
CA ASN A 19 -0.84 -4.64 -13.51
C ASN A 19 -1.96 -3.58 -13.58
N TYR A 20 -2.71 -3.51 -14.68
CA TYR A 20 -3.85 -2.59 -14.78
C TYR A 20 -4.94 -2.88 -13.74
N PHE A 21 -5.17 -4.16 -13.41
CA PHE A 21 -6.12 -4.54 -12.37
C PHE A 21 -5.71 -4.01 -11.00
N VAL A 22 -4.43 -4.18 -10.61
CA VAL A 22 -3.88 -3.61 -9.37
C VAL A 22 -3.99 -2.08 -9.39
N GLY A 23 -3.60 -1.44 -10.50
CA GLY A 23 -3.70 0.01 -10.67
C GLY A 23 -5.13 0.54 -10.55
N GLY A 24 -6.10 -0.21 -11.08
CA GLY A 24 -7.53 0.04 -10.96
C GLY A 24 -8.04 -0.06 -9.52
N ILE A 25 -7.68 -1.11 -8.79
CA ILE A 25 -8.03 -1.26 -7.36
C ILE A 25 -7.47 -0.11 -6.54
N SER A 26 -6.19 0.24 -6.73
CA SER A 26 -5.59 1.41 -6.06
C SER A 26 -6.29 2.71 -6.44
N GLY A 27 -6.71 2.87 -7.69
CA GLY A 27 -7.47 4.04 -8.15
C GLY A 27 -8.85 4.12 -7.49
N CYS A 28 -9.57 3.00 -7.38
CA CYS A 28 -10.83 2.93 -6.65
C CYS A 28 -10.66 3.26 -5.17
N ALA A 29 -9.62 2.71 -4.53
CA ALA A 29 -9.30 3.01 -3.14
C ALA A 29 -9.00 4.52 -2.95
N LEU A 30 -8.21 5.12 -3.85
CA LEU A 30 -7.97 6.57 -3.86
C LEU A 30 -9.27 7.36 -3.94
N LEU A 31 -10.16 7.02 -4.87
CA LEU A 31 -11.46 7.70 -5.00
C LEU A 31 -12.26 7.61 -3.71
N MET A 32 -12.30 6.44 -3.06
CA MET A 32 -12.93 6.29 -1.75
C MET A 32 -12.29 7.20 -0.71
N GLN A 33 -10.96 7.24 -0.63
CA GLN A 33 -10.26 8.15 0.31
C GLN A 33 -10.61 9.62 0.05
N CYS A 34 -10.71 10.04 -1.23
CA CYS A 34 -11.15 11.38 -1.61
C CYS A 34 -12.57 11.66 -1.12
N PHE A 35 -13.51 10.72 -1.29
CA PHE A 35 -14.90 10.88 -0.87
C PHE A 35 -15.03 11.02 0.65
N PHE A 36 -14.25 10.24 1.41
CA PHE A 36 -14.27 10.27 2.87
C PHE A 36 -13.33 11.31 3.49
N LYS A 37 -12.62 12.10 2.67
CA LYS A 37 -11.65 13.14 3.10
C LYS A 37 -10.64 12.61 4.12
N GLN A 38 -10.11 11.43 3.82
CA GLN A 38 -9.19 10.68 4.69
C GLN A 38 -7.76 11.27 4.66
N ASP A 39 -6.85 10.63 5.40
CA ASP A 39 -5.45 11.06 5.55
C ASP A 39 -4.77 11.32 4.17
N PRO A 40 -4.18 12.51 3.95
CA PRO A 40 -3.54 12.86 2.67
C PRO A 40 -2.36 11.94 2.32
N TYR A 41 -1.67 11.36 3.29
CA TYR A 41 -0.62 10.38 3.06
C TYR A 41 -1.21 9.05 2.57
N LEU A 42 -2.35 8.64 3.10
CA LEU A 42 -3.03 7.43 2.60
C LEU A 42 -3.56 7.63 1.17
N MET A 43 -4.09 8.83 0.87
CA MET A 43 -4.43 9.21 -0.52
C MET A 43 -3.20 9.16 -1.42
N ALA A 44 -2.07 9.73 -0.99
CA ALA A 44 -0.82 9.70 -1.75
C ALA A 44 -0.33 8.27 -1.98
N TYR A 45 -0.43 7.38 -0.98
CA TYR A 45 -0.10 5.96 -1.12
C TYR A 45 -0.89 5.30 -2.27
N PHE A 46 -2.22 5.41 -2.25
CA PHE A 46 -3.06 4.81 -3.28
C PHE A 46 -2.86 5.44 -4.67
N LEU A 47 -2.62 6.75 -4.74
CA LEU A 47 -2.28 7.44 -5.98
C LEU A 47 -0.98 6.90 -6.58
N LEU A 48 0.09 6.84 -5.79
CA LEU A 48 1.40 6.39 -6.24
C LEU A 48 1.37 4.91 -6.65
N GLN A 49 0.62 4.07 -5.92
CA GLN A 49 0.40 2.68 -6.33
C GLN A 49 -0.38 2.59 -7.65
N SER A 50 -1.47 3.33 -7.78
CA SER A 50 -2.29 3.34 -9.00
C SER A 50 -1.47 3.73 -10.23
N VAL A 51 -0.69 4.80 -10.11
CA VAL A 51 0.21 5.29 -11.17
C VAL A 51 1.33 4.29 -11.46
N GLY A 52 2.00 3.78 -10.42
CA GLY A 52 3.09 2.82 -10.54
C GLY A 52 2.69 1.57 -11.31
N TYR A 53 1.61 0.90 -10.87
CA TYR A 53 1.11 -0.31 -11.53
C TYR A 53 0.54 -0.03 -12.93
N SER A 54 -0.06 1.13 -13.17
CA SER A 54 -0.51 1.51 -14.52
C SER A 54 0.66 1.66 -15.49
N TYR A 55 1.76 2.30 -15.07
CA TYR A 55 2.98 2.40 -15.89
C TYR A 55 3.64 1.04 -16.11
N ALA A 56 3.63 0.15 -15.12
CA ALA A 56 4.10 -1.22 -15.31
C ALA A 56 3.25 -1.99 -16.33
N GLY A 57 1.92 -1.78 -16.34
CA GLY A 57 1.03 -2.29 -17.37
C GLY A 57 1.41 -1.80 -18.77
N ILE A 58 1.66 -0.49 -18.92
CA ILE A 58 2.13 0.11 -20.19
C ILE A 58 3.48 -0.50 -20.61
N TYR A 59 4.43 -0.65 -19.67
CA TYR A 59 5.72 -1.28 -19.94
C TYR A 59 5.55 -2.68 -20.55
N HIS A 60 4.82 -3.57 -19.86
CA HIS A 60 4.63 -4.95 -20.29
C HIS A 60 3.74 -5.10 -21.54
N GLN A 61 2.89 -4.11 -21.85
CA GLN A 61 2.03 -4.14 -23.02
C GLN A 61 2.77 -3.68 -24.30
N PHE A 62 3.58 -2.63 -24.20
CA PHE A 62 4.12 -1.95 -25.39
C PHE A 62 5.63 -2.17 -25.59
N PHE A 63 6.38 -2.52 -24.54
CA PHE A 63 7.84 -2.59 -24.59
C PHE A 63 8.32 -4.02 -24.47
N THR A 64 8.46 -4.68 -25.61
CA THR A 64 8.90 -6.09 -25.68
C THR A 64 10.42 -6.23 -25.68
N ASN A 65 11.14 -5.18 -26.05
CA ASN A 65 12.60 -5.16 -26.11
C ASN A 65 13.19 -4.56 -24.82
N PRO A 66 13.97 -5.33 -24.03
CA PRO A 66 14.57 -4.83 -22.79
C PRO A 66 15.59 -3.71 -23.01
N SER A 67 16.10 -3.57 -24.24
CA SER A 67 17.07 -2.53 -24.61
C SER A 67 16.41 -1.21 -25.04
N ASP A 68 15.07 -1.12 -25.11
CA ASP A 68 14.37 0.12 -25.45
C ASP A 68 14.55 1.17 -24.32
N PRO A 69 15.19 2.32 -24.59
CA PRO A 69 15.38 3.36 -23.58
C PRO A 69 14.06 3.88 -23.01
N ALA A 70 13.01 4.00 -23.83
CA ALA A 70 11.70 4.47 -23.39
C ALA A 70 11.03 3.43 -22.47
N GLY A 71 11.11 2.15 -22.83
CA GLY A 71 10.63 1.05 -22.00
C GLY A 71 11.33 1.00 -20.65
N LYS A 72 12.66 1.13 -20.66
CA LYS A 72 13.47 1.20 -19.45
C LYS A 72 13.09 2.37 -18.55
N THR A 73 12.88 3.57 -19.12
CA THR A 73 12.42 4.74 -18.36
C THR A 73 11.05 4.51 -17.74
N ILE A 74 10.09 3.96 -18.48
CA ILE A 74 8.74 3.67 -17.96
C ILE A 74 8.81 2.63 -16.83
N PHE A 75 9.61 1.59 -16.98
CA PHE A 75 9.85 0.60 -15.93
C PHE A 75 10.46 1.21 -14.66
N LEU A 76 11.47 2.07 -14.80
CA LEU A 76 12.07 2.74 -13.65
C LEU A 76 11.07 3.69 -12.96
N PHE A 77 10.21 4.38 -13.72
CA PHE A 77 9.12 5.17 -13.15
C PHE A 77 8.11 4.31 -12.40
N SER A 78 7.67 3.18 -12.98
CA SER A 78 6.70 2.30 -12.33
C SER A 78 7.22 1.78 -10.99
N VAL A 79 8.48 1.32 -10.94
CA VAL A 79 9.10 0.87 -9.69
C VAL A 79 9.32 2.05 -8.73
N GLY A 80 9.78 3.20 -9.23
CA GLY A 80 9.99 4.40 -8.42
C GLY A 80 8.72 4.86 -7.69
N PHE A 81 7.60 4.95 -8.41
CA PHE A 81 6.30 5.29 -7.81
C PHE A 81 5.85 4.27 -6.77
N THR A 82 5.98 2.97 -7.07
CA THR A 82 5.62 1.88 -6.15
C THR A 82 6.43 1.93 -4.85
N VAL A 83 7.74 2.19 -4.93
CA VAL A 83 8.63 2.32 -3.76
C VAL A 83 8.31 3.59 -2.97
N LEU A 84 8.10 4.73 -3.66
CA LEU A 84 7.76 6.00 -3.02
C LEU A 84 6.38 5.99 -2.35
N ALA A 85 5.51 5.04 -2.69
CA ALA A 85 4.25 4.86 -1.97
C ALA A 85 4.49 4.42 -0.52
N LEU A 86 5.53 3.62 -0.24
CA LEU A 86 5.76 3.05 1.11
C LEU A 86 5.91 4.10 2.22
N PRO A 87 6.70 5.19 2.06
CA PRO A 87 6.72 6.30 3.02
C PRO A 87 5.34 6.87 3.32
N CYS A 88 4.49 7.01 2.30
CA CYS A 88 3.15 7.55 2.47
C CYS A 88 2.31 6.63 3.37
N LEU A 89 2.43 5.31 3.21
CA LEU A 89 1.81 4.35 4.13
C LEU A 89 2.44 4.39 5.53
N GLU A 90 3.77 4.48 5.63
CA GLU A 90 4.47 4.55 6.92
C GLU A 90 4.12 5.82 7.71
N PHE A 91 3.83 6.93 7.02
CA PHE A 91 3.48 8.20 7.66
C PHE A 91 2.10 8.18 8.32
N THR A 92 1.19 7.31 7.88
CA THR A 92 -0.10 7.08 8.56
C THR A 92 0.10 6.35 9.89
N LEU A 93 1.21 5.62 10.05
CA LEU A 93 1.50 4.84 11.25
C LEU A 93 2.09 5.66 12.38
N THR A 94 2.52 6.90 12.17
CA THR A 94 3.14 7.68 13.24
C THR A 94 2.96 9.17 13.01
N GLU A 95 2.59 9.90 14.05
CA GLU A 95 2.60 11.37 14.04
C GLU A 95 3.97 11.95 14.38
N ASN A 96 4.89 11.13 14.92
CA ASN A 96 6.22 11.58 15.29
C ASN A 96 7.05 11.90 14.04
N THR A 97 7.29 13.19 13.81
CA THR A 97 8.05 13.71 12.66
C THR A 97 9.47 13.13 12.57
N ARG A 98 10.14 12.87 13.71
CA ARG A 98 11.48 12.27 13.67
C ARG A 98 11.41 10.85 13.14
N LEU A 99 10.43 10.07 13.59
CA LEU A 99 10.23 8.71 13.10
C LEU A 99 9.82 8.70 11.63
N ARG A 100 8.96 9.63 11.19
CA ARG A 100 8.64 9.83 9.77
C ARG A 100 9.90 10.05 8.94
N MET A 101 10.77 10.98 9.34
CA MET A 101 12.02 11.23 8.60
C MET A 101 12.96 10.03 8.60
N CYS A 102 13.07 9.31 9.73
CA CYS A 102 13.86 8.08 9.82
C CYS A 102 13.36 6.95 8.91
N LEU A 103 12.06 6.91 8.61
CA LEU A 103 11.45 5.93 7.71
C LEU A 103 11.46 6.39 6.24
N ALA A 104 11.23 7.68 5.98
CA ALA A 104 11.21 8.21 4.62
C ALA A 104 12.59 8.30 3.97
N VAL A 105 13.63 8.70 4.71
CA VAL A 105 14.98 8.88 4.13
C VAL A 105 15.50 7.58 3.50
N PRO A 106 15.42 6.40 4.17
CA PRO A 106 15.81 5.14 3.56
C PRO A 106 14.98 4.77 2.32
N ASN A 107 13.65 4.98 2.35
CA ASN A 107 12.79 4.71 1.20
C ASN A 107 13.12 5.59 -0.03
N VAL A 108 13.40 6.88 0.19
CA VAL A 108 13.85 7.79 -0.87
C VAL A 108 15.21 7.37 -1.39
N ALA A 109 16.13 6.97 -0.51
CA ALA A 109 17.43 6.45 -0.92
C ALA A 109 17.31 5.16 -1.73
N VAL A 110 16.40 4.24 -1.36
CA VAL A 110 16.13 3.03 -2.13
C VAL A 110 15.48 3.34 -3.47
N ALA A 111 14.48 4.22 -3.52
CA ALA A 111 13.88 4.67 -4.78
C ALA A 111 14.93 5.29 -5.72
N PHE A 112 15.80 6.15 -5.19
CA PHE A 112 16.94 6.70 -5.93
C PHE A 112 17.89 5.60 -6.39
N CYS A 113 18.27 4.65 -5.52
CA CYS A 113 19.16 3.56 -5.88
C CYS A 113 18.59 2.65 -6.97
N VAL A 114 17.27 2.45 -6.98
CA VAL A 114 16.59 1.69 -8.02
C VAL A 114 16.62 2.43 -9.35
N VAL A 115 16.30 3.72 -9.34
CA VAL A 115 16.30 4.55 -10.54
C VAL A 115 17.71 4.77 -11.08
N ALA A 116 18.70 4.95 -10.21
CA ALA A 116 20.08 5.28 -10.57
C ALA A 116 20.95 4.06 -10.87
N PHE A 117 20.73 2.91 -10.21
CA PHE A 117 21.60 1.73 -10.33
C PHE A 117 20.88 0.49 -10.87
N GLU A 118 19.59 0.58 -11.21
CA GLU A 118 18.79 -0.50 -11.80
C GLU A 118 18.75 -1.77 -10.94
N LYS A 119 18.95 -1.63 -9.62
CA LYS A 119 18.98 -2.75 -8.68
C LYS A 119 17.60 -3.00 -8.08
N THR A 120 16.71 -3.56 -8.87
CA THR A 120 15.33 -3.91 -8.48
C THR A 120 15.27 -4.93 -7.33
N VAL A 121 16.29 -5.77 -7.17
CA VAL A 121 16.39 -6.72 -6.05
C VAL A 121 16.46 -6.02 -4.70
N PHE A 122 17.21 -4.91 -4.58
CA PHE A 122 17.25 -4.14 -3.33
C PHE A 122 15.89 -3.49 -3.05
N ALA A 123 15.18 -3.04 -4.09
CA ALA A 123 13.80 -2.56 -3.96
C ALA A 123 12.90 -3.64 -3.37
N ALA A 124 12.92 -4.85 -3.93
CA ALA A 124 12.07 -5.95 -3.49
C ALA A 124 12.36 -6.36 -2.04
N LEU A 125 13.63 -6.49 -1.66
CA LEU A 125 14.02 -6.81 -0.28
C LEU A 125 13.62 -5.70 0.70
N TRP A 126 13.76 -4.45 0.28
CA TRP A 126 13.34 -3.30 1.08
C TRP A 126 11.81 -3.27 1.28
N CYS A 127 11.05 -3.40 0.19
CA CYS A 127 9.59 -3.50 0.24
C CYS A 127 9.14 -4.63 1.18
N LEU A 128 9.78 -5.80 1.08
CA LEU A 128 9.48 -6.95 1.95
C LEU A 128 9.71 -6.60 3.43
N GLY A 129 10.84 -5.97 3.76
CA GLY A 129 11.14 -5.51 5.11
C GLY A 129 10.13 -4.49 5.63
N SER A 130 9.82 -3.46 4.84
CA SER A 130 8.81 -2.45 5.20
C SER A 130 7.44 -3.09 5.43
N PHE A 131 6.92 -3.90 4.50
CA PHE A 131 5.60 -4.52 4.68
C PHE A 131 5.55 -5.48 5.88
N ALA A 132 6.63 -6.18 6.20
CA ALA A 132 6.71 -7.01 7.40
C ALA A 132 6.62 -6.16 8.68
N VAL A 133 7.37 -5.06 8.77
CA VAL A 133 7.31 -4.14 9.90
C VAL A 133 5.92 -3.53 10.04
N ILE A 134 5.32 -3.05 8.94
CA ILE A 134 3.98 -2.46 8.98
C ILE A 134 2.93 -3.50 9.40
N SER A 135 3.05 -4.75 8.96
CA SER A 135 2.16 -5.84 9.40
C SER A 135 2.21 -6.03 10.92
N VAL A 136 3.41 -6.00 11.52
CA VAL A 136 3.59 -6.09 12.97
C VAL A 136 2.94 -4.89 13.67
N VAL A 137 3.11 -3.68 13.14
CA VAL A 137 2.48 -2.47 13.70
C VAL A 137 0.95 -2.58 13.69
N TYR A 138 0.34 -2.99 12.57
CA TYR A 138 -1.11 -3.17 12.50
C TYR A 138 -1.61 -4.26 13.45
N MET A 139 -0.87 -5.36 13.60
CA MET A 139 -1.21 -6.41 14.58
C MET A 139 -1.19 -5.88 16.01
N VAL A 140 -0.18 -5.08 16.38
CA VAL A 140 -0.09 -4.45 17.71
C VAL A 140 -1.26 -3.49 17.95
N ARG A 141 -1.69 -2.77 16.91
CA ARG A 141 -2.86 -1.87 16.95
C ARG A 141 -4.21 -2.57 16.88
N ARG A 142 -4.23 -3.90 16.72
CA ARG A 142 -5.44 -4.71 16.51
C ARG A 142 -6.23 -4.33 15.25
N GLU A 143 -5.55 -3.73 14.27
CA GLU A 143 -6.12 -3.38 12.97
C GLU A 143 -6.02 -4.60 12.04
N ILE A 144 -6.78 -5.65 12.36
CA ILE A 144 -6.61 -7.01 11.79
C ILE A 144 -6.74 -7.01 10.27
N LEU A 145 -7.70 -6.28 9.69
CA LEU A 145 -7.89 -6.25 8.24
C LEU A 145 -6.70 -5.60 7.50
N ARG A 146 -6.14 -4.51 8.03
CA ARG A 146 -4.93 -3.87 7.48
C ARG A 146 -3.70 -4.76 7.63
N ALA A 147 -3.59 -5.45 8.77
CA ALA A 147 -2.53 -6.44 8.99
C ALA A 147 -2.61 -7.60 8.00
N LEU A 148 -3.80 -8.15 7.76
CA LEU A 148 -4.04 -9.19 6.76
C LEU A 148 -3.74 -8.69 5.34
N GLY A 149 -4.15 -7.45 5.01
CA GLY A 149 -3.85 -6.82 3.74
C GLY A 149 -2.34 -6.75 3.48
N ASN A 150 -1.57 -6.23 4.44
CA ASN A 150 -0.12 -6.16 4.33
C ASN A 150 0.57 -7.52 4.36
N ALA A 151 0.11 -8.46 5.18
CA ALA A 151 0.63 -9.82 5.18
C ALA A 151 0.43 -10.48 3.80
N THR A 152 -0.71 -10.26 3.16
CA THR A 152 -1.01 -10.75 1.81
C THR A 152 -0.05 -10.15 0.78
N ILE A 153 0.19 -8.84 0.83
CA ILE A 153 1.19 -8.17 -0.04
C ILE A 153 2.58 -8.75 0.20
N THR A 154 2.98 -8.91 1.47
CA THR A 154 4.27 -9.49 1.87
C THR A 154 4.44 -10.91 1.30
N ILE A 155 3.43 -11.76 1.40
CA ILE A 155 3.42 -13.10 0.81
C ILE A 155 3.62 -13.03 -0.70
N GLY A 156 2.97 -12.08 -1.38
CA GLY A 156 3.20 -11.84 -2.81
C GLY A 156 4.67 -11.58 -3.11
N PHE A 157 5.34 -10.70 -2.37
CA PHE A 157 6.77 -10.43 -2.54
C PHE A 157 7.66 -11.63 -2.22
N VAL A 158 7.31 -12.44 -1.21
CA VAL A 158 8.02 -13.69 -0.91
C VAL A 158 7.87 -14.68 -2.05
N VAL A 159 6.65 -14.87 -2.59
CA VAL A 159 6.40 -15.73 -3.75
C VAL A 159 7.24 -15.24 -4.93
N LEU A 160 7.19 -13.95 -5.26
CA LEU A 160 8.01 -13.41 -6.33
C LEU A 160 9.51 -13.65 -6.09
N GLY A 161 10.02 -13.40 -4.89
CA GLY A 161 11.43 -13.55 -4.54
C GLY A 161 11.93 -15.01 -4.49
N VAL A 162 11.16 -15.92 -3.89
CA VAL A 162 11.50 -17.34 -3.80
C VAL A 162 11.53 -17.96 -5.19
N PHE A 163 10.52 -17.70 -6.01
CA PHE A 163 10.47 -18.32 -7.32
C PHE A 163 11.48 -17.67 -8.30
N SER A 164 11.63 -16.34 -8.29
CA SER A 164 12.66 -15.68 -9.12
C SER A 164 14.10 -16.05 -8.74
N GLY A 165 14.38 -16.28 -7.46
CA GLY A 165 15.71 -16.64 -6.96
C GLY A 165 16.06 -18.13 -7.12
N VAL A 166 15.07 -19.03 -7.03
CA VAL A 166 15.28 -20.48 -7.15
C VAL A 166 15.29 -20.92 -8.62
N PHE A 167 14.50 -20.30 -9.49
CA PHE A 167 14.36 -20.71 -10.89
C PHE A 167 15.12 -19.81 -11.87
N CYS A 168 16.27 -19.26 -11.44
CA CYS A 168 17.21 -18.44 -12.22
C CYS A 168 16.91 -18.43 -13.73
N GLN A 169 16.30 -17.33 -14.20
CA GLN A 169 16.05 -16.96 -15.61
C GLN A 169 14.65 -17.16 -16.21
N CYS A 170 13.63 -17.59 -15.46
CA CYS A 170 12.29 -17.69 -16.05
C CYS A 170 11.24 -16.87 -15.30
N TYR A 171 11.12 -15.58 -15.63
CA TYR A 171 9.83 -14.85 -15.48
C TYR A 171 8.71 -15.48 -16.35
N ARG A 172 9.02 -16.53 -17.11
CA ARG A 172 8.09 -17.34 -17.87
C ARG A 172 7.70 -18.57 -17.06
N ASN A 173 6.39 -18.78 -16.95
CA ASN A 173 5.74 -20.05 -17.24
C ASN A 173 6.60 -21.27 -16.86
N VAL A 174 6.74 -21.55 -15.56
CA VAL A 174 7.35 -22.82 -15.15
C VAL A 174 6.47 -23.92 -15.73
N VAL A 175 7.02 -24.64 -16.72
CA VAL A 175 6.33 -25.76 -17.34
C VAL A 175 6.38 -26.90 -16.33
N PHE A 176 5.36 -26.99 -15.49
CA PHE A 176 5.13 -28.19 -14.71
C PHE A 176 4.87 -29.37 -15.68
N PRO A 177 5.20 -30.61 -15.28
CA PRO A 177 5.07 -31.79 -16.13
C PRO A 177 3.66 -32.03 -16.73
N ASP A 178 2.64 -31.27 -16.34
CA ASP A 178 1.26 -31.39 -16.82
C ASP A 178 0.67 -30.05 -17.32
N ARG A 179 1.18 -29.48 -18.43
CA ARG A 179 0.56 -28.37 -19.22
C ARG A 179 0.12 -27.09 -18.46
N LEU A 180 0.41 -26.98 -17.17
CA LEU A 180 0.09 -25.84 -16.33
C LEU A 180 1.20 -24.82 -16.43
N VAL A 181 0.85 -23.72 -17.07
CA VAL A 181 1.69 -22.55 -17.29
C VAL A 181 1.51 -21.65 -16.07
N PHE A 182 2.38 -21.80 -15.06
CA PHE A 182 2.31 -20.98 -13.86
C PHE A 182 2.97 -19.62 -14.10
N ASN A 183 2.18 -18.55 -14.11
CA ASN A 183 2.67 -17.18 -14.19
C ASN A 183 2.82 -16.61 -12.76
N GLU A 184 4.02 -16.74 -12.22
CA GLU A 184 4.41 -16.26 -10.89
C GLU A 184 4.18 -14.76 -10.72
N ASN A 185 4.43 -14.00 -11.78
CA ASN A 185 4.22 -12.56 -11.82
C ASN A 185 2.72 -12.23 -11.74
N GLY A 186 1.88 -12.98 -12.45
CA GLY A 186 0.42 -12.88 -12.32
C GLY A 186 -0.06 -13.19 -10.90
N LEU A 187 0.48 -14.23 -10.27
CA LEU A 187 0.13 -14.58 -8.88
C LEU A 187 0.59 -13.51 -7.87
N PHE A 188 1.78 -12.95 -8.05
CA PHE A 188 2.26 -11.80 -7.25
C PHE A 188 1.25 -10.65 -7.30
N HIS A 189 0.82 -10.24 -8.50
CA HIS A 189 -0.15 -9.16 -8.65
C HIS A 189 -1.51 -9.49 -8.02
N ILE A 190 -1.95 -10.75 -8.06
CA ILE A 190 -3.17 -11.18 -7.36
C ILE A 190 -3.02 -10.97 -5.85
N PHE A 191 -1.91 -11.37 -5.24
CA PHE A 191 -1.66 -11.12 -3.81
C PHE A 191 -1.64 -9.63 -3.48
N VAL A 192 -1.00 -8.81 -4.32
CA VAL A 192 -0.99 -7.36 -4.15
C VAL A 192 -2.41 -6.79 -4.24
N ALA A 193 -3.18 -7.19 -5.26
CA ALA A 193 -4.55 -6.75 -5.48
C ALA A 193 -5.47 -7.12 -4.30
N VAL A 194 -5.40 -8.36 -3.81
CA VAL A 194 -6.16 -8.81 -2.63
C VAL A 194 -5.75 -8.01 -1.40
N GLY A 195 -4.45 -7.80 -1.20
CA GLY A 195 -3.97 -7.02 -0.06
C GLY A 195 -4.43 -5.57 -0.07
N LEU A 196 -4.38 -4.90 -1.22
CA LEU A 196 -4.90 -3.55 -1.41
C LEU A 196 -6.42 -3.48 -1.25
N PHE A 197 -7.14 -4.50 -1.71
CA PHE A 197 -8.58 -4.60 -1.50
C PHE A 197 -8.92 -4.74 -0.02
N LEU A 198 -8.18 -5.54 0.74
CA LEU A 198 -8.35 -5.65 2.21
C LEU A 198 -8.07 -4.32 2.92
N HIS A 199 -7.05 -3.57 2.49
CA HIS A 199 -6.83 -2.20 2.97
C HIS A 199 -8.02 -1.29 2.67
N MET A 200 -8.49 -1.28 1.42
CA MET A 200 -9.65 -0.49 1.01
C MET A 200 -10.90 -0.84 1.83
N MET A 201 -11.14 -2.13 2.10
CA MET A 201 -12.24 -2.57 2.96
C MET A 201 -12.09 -2.07 4.40
N ALA A 202 -10.88 -2.13 4.96
CA ALA A 202 -10.62 -1.63 6.31
C ALA A 202 -10.95 -0.13 6.40
N GLU A 203 -10.51 0.67 5.43
CA GLU A 203 -10.82 2.10 5.39
C GLU A 203 -12.32 2.38 5.19
N ALA A 204 -13.00 1.56 4.39
CA ALA A 204 -14.44 1.68 4.18
C ALA A 204 -15.22 1.42 5.46
N ILE A 205 -14.82 0.39 6.23
CA ILE A 205 -15.42 0.04 7.51
C ILE A 205 -15.19 1.16 8.52
N ASP A 206 -13.96 1.66 8.64
CA ASP A 206 -13.63 2.74 9.58
C ASP A 206 -14.33 4.06 9.22
N ALA A 207 -14.56 4.32 7.94
CA ALA A 207 -15.40 5.43 7.49
C ALA A 207 -16.88 5.21 7.84
N SER A 208 -17.41 4.00 7.64
CA SER A 208 -18.81 3.67 7.93
C SER A 208 -19.15 3.69 9.41
N ASN A 209 -18.21 3.33 10.27
CA ASN A 209 -18.37 3.31 11.73
C ASN A 209 -18.23 4.71 12.36
N GLY A 210 -18.01 5.76 11.57
CA GLY A 210 -17.81 7.12 12.08
C GLY A 210 -16.51 7.31 12.87
N THR A 211 -15.62 6.31 12.88
CA THR A 211 -14.35 6.32 13.63
C THR A 211 -13.27 7.21 13.01
N THR A 212 -13.45 7.62 11.76
CA THR A 212 -12.50 8.50 11.05
C THR A 212 -13.21 9.65 10.36
N THR A 213 -13.36 10.76 11.08
CA THR A 213 -13.50 12.10 10.48
C THR A 213 -12.31 12.95 10.94
N CYS A 214 -11.12 12.68 10.42
CA CYS A 214 -9.98 13.56 10.66
C CYS A 214 -9.90 14.57 9.50
N ALA A 215 -10.62 15.68 9.64
CA ALA A 215 -10.35 16.85 8.82
C ALA A 215 -8.99 17.45 9.23
N PHE A 216 -8.23 17.97 8.26
CA PHE A 216 -7.03 18.78 8.41
C PHE A 216 -7.00 19.57 9.75
N GLY A 217 -6.17 19.16 10.70
CA GLY A 217 -5.93 19.93 11.93
C GLY A 217 -6.26 19.25 13.27
N GLY A 218 -6.68 17.98 13.28
CA GLY A 218 -6.75 17.20 14.52
C GLY A 218 -7.92 16.24 14.54
N CYS A 219 -7.65 14.97 14.85
CA CYS A 219 -8.69 14.00 15.10
C CYS A 219 -9.39 14.36 16.41
N LYS A 220 -10.60 14.93 16.34
CA LYS A 220 -11.56 14.72 17.41
C LYS A 220 -12.20 13.37 17.12
N GLN A 221 -11.96 12.38 18.00
CA GLN A 221 -12.86 11.23 18.07
C GLN A 221 -14.27 11.79 18.12
N ALA A 222 -15.15 11.32 17.23
CA ALA A 222 -16.57 11.51 17.45
C ALA A 222 -16.82 11.00 18.89
N PRO A 223 -17.42 11.80 19.78
CA PRO A 223 -17.75 11.31 21.11
C PRO A 223 -18.50 10.01 20.89
N ALA A 224 -18.00 8.93 21.51
CA ALA A 224 -18.74 7.68 21.55
C ALA A 224 -20.16 8.06 21.96
N ASN A 225 -21.16 7.62 21.20
CA ASN A 225 -22.56 7.80 21.55
C ASN A 225 -22.73 7.43 23.03
N GLU A 226 -22.79 8.44 23.90
CA GLU A 226 -23.39 8.37 25.22
C GLU A 226 -24.90 8.35 24.99
N ASP A 227 -25.37 7.31 24.31
CA ASP A 227 -26.78 7.01 24.27
C ASP A 227 -27.12 6.33 25.59
N GLY A 228 -27.46 7.16 26.58
CA GLY A 228 -28.52 6.88 27.54
C GLY A 228 -28.16 6.03 28.75
N GLU A 229 -27.70 6.69 29.82
CA GLU A 229 -28.13 6.35 31.18
C GLU A 229 -28.14 7.64 32.02
N ASP A 230 -29.32 8.24 32.14
CA ASP A 230 -29.84 8.98 33.29
C ASP A 230 -28.91 9.97 34.01
N ALA A 231 -28.63 11.11 33.39
CA ALA A 231 -28.30 12.33 34.13
C ALA A 231 -29.61 13.04 34.53
N VAL A 232 -30.21 12.59 35.64
CA VAL A 232 -31.20 13.36 36.38
C VAL A 232 -30.48 14.58 36.96
N ASP A 233 -30.65 15.74 36.33
CA ASP A 233 -30.24 17.04 36.86
C ASP A 233 -31.23 17.45 37.95
N GLU A 234 -31.06 16.88 39.15
CA GLU A 234 -31.68 17.42 40.36
C GLU A 234 -30.99 18.75 40.68
N SER A 235 -31.63 19.85 40.29
CA SER A 235 -31.31 21.18 40.79
C SER A 235 -31.62 21.26 42.29
N PRO A 236 -30.68 21.67 43.16
CA PRO A 236 -31.03 22.17 44.48
C PRO A 236 -30.73 23.67 44.55
N GLU A 237 -31.81 24.42 44.64
CA GLU A 237 -32.02 25.62 45.46
C GLU A 237 -30.89 26.66 45.61
N GLN A 238 -31.29 27.87 45.21
CA GLN A 238 -30.68 29.15 45.53
C GLN A 238 -30.41 29.34 47.03
N TYR A 239 -29.21 29.80 47.37
CA TYR A 239 -28.99 30.60 48.58
C TYR A 239 -28.53 32.01 48.21
N PRO A 240 -29.10 33.07 48.82
CA PRO A 240 -28.67 34.44 48.58
C PRO A 240 -27.32 34.73 49.26
N PRO A 241 -26.47 35.60 48.68
CA PRO A 241 -25.21 35.99 49.31
C PRO A 241 -25.49 36.89 50.52
N THR A 242 -25.06 36.44 51.70
CA THR A 242 -24.91 37.26 52.90
C THR A 242 -23.83 38.32 52.68
N ALA A 243 -24.21 39.58 52.90
CA ALA A 243 -23.29 40.72 52.95
C ALA A 243 -22.27 40.59 54.09
N SER A 244 -21.00 40.84 53.80
CA SER A 244 -19.93 40.98 54.79
C SER A 244 -19.84 42.44 55.26
N PRO A 245 -19.77 42.73 56.58
CA PRO A 245 -19.48 44.06 57.06
C PRO A 245 -18.12 44.08 57.76
N TYR A 246 -17.01 44.13 57.03
CA TYR A 246 -15.70 44.63 57.52
C TYR A 246 -14.84 45.06 56.33
#